data_AF-A0A4S0V372-F1
#
_entry.id   AF-A0A4S0V372-F1
#
_cell.length_a   1.000
_cell.length_b   1.000
_cell.length_c   1.000
_cell.angle_alpha   90.00
_cell.angle_beta   90.00
_cell.angle_gamma   90.00
#
_symmetry.space_group_name_H-M   'P 1'
#
loop_
_entity.id
_entity.type
_entity.pdbx_description
1 polymer ?
#
loop_
_entity_poly.entity_id
_entity_poly.type
_entity_poly.pdbx_seq_one_letter_code
_entity_poly.pdbx_strand_id
1 'polypeptide(L)'
;MYPLVIDAKPQPISVDPANAAVLVVDMQNDFGSKGGMFDRAGIDISGIQRAVGPTARVIAAARDLRMPVVYLKMGYSSDLSDLGTSDAPNRIRHLQIFRVGDSMTAPDGSECRILIR
;
A
#
# COMPACT_ATOMS: atom_id res chain seq x y z
N MET A 1 -15.82 -23.41 -11.09
CA MET A 1 -15.95 -22.10 -11.76
C MET A 1 -15.10 -22.18 -13.02
N TYR A 2 -15.52 -21.62 -14.16
CA TYR A 2 -14.71 -21.65 -15.38
C TYR A 2 -13.58 -20.61 -15.29
N PRO A 3 -12.41 -20.85 -15.90
CA PRO A 3 -11.33 -19.88 -15.94
C PRO A 3 -11.77 -18.56 -16.61
N LEU A 4 -11.43 -17.44 -15.97
CA LEU A 4 -11.62 -16.10 -16.50
C LEU A 4 -10.48 -15.78 -17.48
N VAL A 5 -10.82 -15.39 -18.71
CA VAL A 5 -9.82 -14.84 -19.64
C VAL A 5 -9.82 -13.32 -19.50
N ILE A 6 -8.70 -12.77 -19.02
CA ILE A 6 -8.47 -11.33 -18.91
C ILE A 6 -7.65 -10.90 -20.11
N ASP A 7 -8.17 -9.94 -20.89
CA ASP A 7 -7.38 -9.29 -21.94
C ASP A 7 -6.23 -8.52 -21.30
N ALA A 8 -5.01 -8.90 -21.69
CA ALA A 8 -3.78 -8.46 -21.07
C ALA A 8 -2.67 -8.37 -22.12
N LYS A 9 -1.58 -7.69 -21.76
CA LYS A 9 -0.39 -7.61 -22.60
C LYS A 9 0.73 -8.44 -22.00
N PRO A 10 1.57 -9.11 -22.81
CA PRO A 10 1.53 -9.14 -24.28
C PRO A 10 0.43 -10.03 -24.89
N GLN A 11 -0.18 -10.91 -24.11
CA GLN A 11 -1.32 -11.74 -24.52
C GLN A 11 -2.34 -11.89 -23.37
N PRO A 12 -3.59 -12.29 -23.67
CA PRO A 12 -4.58 -12.60 -22.65
C PRO A 12 -4.09 -13.64 -21.64
N ILE A 13 -4.51 -13.49 -20.39
CA ILE A 13 -4.20 -14.42 -19.30
C ILE A 13 -5.46 -15.17 -18.88
N SER A 14 -5.32 -16.47 -18.60
CA SER A 14 -6.37 -17.28 -18.02
C SER A 14 -6.16 -17.39 -16.52
N VAL A 15 -7.17 -17.02 -15.73
CA VAL A 15 -7.13 -17.05 -14.27
C VAL A 15 -8.27 -17.95 -13.79
N ASP A 16 -7.93 -19.02 -13.09
CA ASP A 16 -8.92 -19.81 -12.34
C ASP A 16 -9.16 -19.15 -10.98
N PRO A 17 -10.35 -18.58 -10.71
CA PRO A 17 -10.63 -17.91 -9.44
C PRO A 17 -10.50 -18.83 -8.22
N ALA A 18 -10.65 -20.16 -8.39
CA ALA A 18 -10.49 -21.11 -7.30
C ALA A 18 -9.02 -21.30 -6.88
N ASN A 19 -8.08 -20.94 -7.76
CA ASN A 19 -6.64 -21.13 -7.59
C ASN A 19 -5.86 -19.80 -7.66
N ALA A 20 -6.54 -18.67 -7.45
CA ALA A 20 -5.95 -17.34 -7.54
C ALA A 20 -6.43 -16.45 -6.39
N ALA A 21 -5.67 -15.39 -6.10
CA ALA A 21 -5.98 -14.40 -5.09
C ALA A 21 -5.69 -12.99 -5.60
N VAL A 22 -6.35 -11.98 -5.03
CA VAL A 22 -6.04 -10.58 -5.25
C VAL A 22 -5.17 -10.07 -4.11
N LEU A 23 -4.00 -9.53 -4.45
CA LEU A 23 -3.12 -8.82 -3.52
C LEU A 23 -3.35 -7.32 -3.66
N VAL A 24 -3.72 -6.66 -2.56
CA VAL A 24 -3.86 -5.21 -2.48
C VAL A 24 -2.68 -4.67 -1.69
N VAL A 25 -1.75 -4.02 -2.39
CA VAL A 25 -0.45 -3.65 -1.84
C VAL A 25 -0.45 -2.17 -1.47
N ASP A 26 -0.12 -1.86 -0.21
CA ASP A 26 0.25 -0.53 0.29
C ASP A 26 -0.74 0.59 -0.08
N MET A 27 -2.04 0.28 -0.10
CA MET A 27 -3.10 1.28 -0.27
C MET A 27 -3.40 2.02 1.05
N GLN A 28 -2.36 2.50 1.73
CA GLN A 28 -2.42 3.19 3.02
C GLN A 28 -2.50 4.71 2.85
N ASN A 29 -3.13 5.40 3.82
CA ASN A 29 -3.31 6.85 3.78
C ASN A 29 -1.98 7.62 3.75
N ASP A 30 -0.93 7.09 4.39
CA ASP A 30 0.40 7.70 4.37
C ASP A 30 0.98 7.82 2.96
N PHE A 31 0.57 6.96 2.03
CA PHE A 31 1.00 7.03 0.64
C PHE A 31 0.03 7.84 -0.23
N GLY A 32 -1.29 7.64 -0.06
CA GLY A 32 -2.30 8.12 -1.01
C GLY A 32 -3.15 9.32 -0.59
N SER A 33 -3.04 9.79 0.66
CA SER A 33 -3.91 10.86 1.19
C SER A 33 -3.19 12.18 1.38
N LYS A 34 -3.96 13.28 1.30
CA LYS A 34 -3.48 14.61 1.67
C LYS A 34 -3.08 14.62 3.15
N GLY A 35 -1.96 15.26 3.45
CA GLY A 35 -1.36 15.23 4.78
C GLY A 35 -0.78 13.86 5.19
N GLY A 36 -0.72 12.88 4.30
CA GLY A 36 0.04 11.63 4.49
C GLY A 36 1.55 11.83 4.27
N MET A 37 2.35 10.84 4.63
CA MET A 37 3.81 10.84 4.48
C MET A 37 4.31 11.32 3.09
N PHE A 38 3.79 10.78 1.99
CA PHE A 38 4.23 11.18 0.64
C PHE A 38 3.87 12.62 0.29
N ASP A 39 2.66 13.07 0.63
CA ASP A 39 2.23 14.45 0.41
C ASP A 39 3.10 15.44 1.22
N ARG A 40 3.42 15.10 2.48
CA ARG A 40 4.34 15.88 3.33
C ARG A 40 5.77 15.91 2.80
N ALA A 41 6.21 14.83 2.16
CA ALA A 41 7.50 14.76 1.48
C ALA A 41 7.52 15.48 0.12
N GLY A 42 6.41 16.09 -0.30
CA GLY A 42 6.30 16.82 -1.57
C GLY A 42 6.17 15.93 -2.81
N ILE A 43 5.80 14.65 -2.63
CA ILE A 43 5.60 13.71 -3.74
C ILE A 43 4.20 13.89 -4.32
N ASP A 44 4.08 13.89 -5.66
CA ASP A 44 2.77 13.88 -6.32
C ASP A 44 2.03 12.56 -6.09
N ILE A 45 0.97 12.62 -5.27
CA ILE A 45 0.11 11.49 -4.94
C ILE A 45 -1.03 11.26 -5.95
N SER A 46 -1.15 12.07 -7.00
CA SER A 46 -2.30 12.03 -7.93
C SER A 46 -2.47 10.66 -8.60
N GLY A 47 -1.35 9.98 -8.92
CA GLY A 47 -1.35 8.63 -9.47
C GLY A 47 -1.94 7.59 -8.53
N ILE A 48 -1.60 7.68 -7.23
CA ILE A 48 -2.10 6.77 -6.19
C ILE A 48 -3.60 6.99 -6.00
N GLN A 49 -4.05 8.24 -5.96
CA GLN A 49 -5.47 8.58 -5.84
C GLN A 49 -6.29 8.06 -7.03
N ARG A 50 -5.76 8.15 -8.25
CA ARG A 50 -6.41 7.59 -9.45
C ARG A 50 -6.54 6.07 -9.39
N ALA A 51 -5.65 5.37 -8.69
CA ALA A 51 -5.69 3.91 -8.56
C ALA A 51 -6.77 3.41 -7.58
N VAL A 52 -7.25 4.23 -6.65
CA VAL A 52 -8.22 3.84 -5.61
C VAL A 52 -9.50 3.23 -6.21
N GLY A 53 -10.12 3.94 -7.16
CA GLY A 53 -11.37 3.50 -7.79
C GLY A 53 -11.24 2.17 -8.56
N PRO A 54 -10.27 2.04 -9.48
CA PRO A 54 -9.96 0.77 -10.14
C PRO A 54 -9.66 -0.38 -9.18
N THR A 55 -8.84 -0.15 -8.15
CA THR A 55 -8.53 -1.16 -7.13
C THR A 55 -9.78 -1.63 -6.39
N ALA A 56 -10.67 -0.70 -6.01
CA ALA A 56 -11.93 -1.04 -5.36
C ALA A 56 -12.82 -1.93 -6.25
N ARG A 57 -12.86 -1.69 -7.57
CA ARG A 57 -13.62 -2.55 -8.50
C ARG A 57 -13.05 -3.95 -8.60
N VAL A 58 -11.72 -4.10 -8.63
CA VAL A 58 -11.07 -5.43 -8.62
C VAL A 58 -11.37 -6.19 -7.33
N ILE A 59 -11.31 -5.51 -6.18
CA ILE A 59 -11.65 -6.11 -4.88
C ILE A 59 -13.11 -6.57 -4.86
N ALA A 60 -14.04 -5.76 -5.37
CA ALA A 60 -15.45 -6.14 -5.44
C ALA A 60 -15.66 -7.39 -6.32
N ALA A 61 -15.08 -7.40 -7.53
CA ALA A 61 -15.18 -8.54 -8.43
C ALA A 61 -14.56 -9.83 -7.83
N ALA A 62 -13.43 -9.71 -7.14
CA ALA A 62 -12.81 -10.84 -6.44
C ALA A 62 -13.71 -11.39 -5.33
N ARG A 63 -14.37 -10.51 -4.55
CA ARG A 63 -15.33 -10.93 -3.51
C ARG A 63 -16.55 -11.64 -4.09
N ASP A 64 -17.10 -11.15 -5.20
CA ASP A 64 -18.22 -11.78 -5.90
C ASP A 64 -17.86 -13.19 -6.40
N LEU A 65 -16.61 -13.36 -6.85
CA LEU A 65 -16.06 -14.65 -7.28
C LEU A 65 -15.55 -15.52 -6.12
N ARG A 66 -15.65 -15.05 -4.87
CA ARG A 66 -15.12 -15.71 -3.65
C ARG A 66 -13.62 -15.98 -3.70
N MET A 67 -12.87 -15.16 -4.45
CA MET A 67 -11.41 -15.20 -4.45
C MET A 67 -10.88 -14.62 -3.13
N PRO A 68 -9.80 -15.19 -2.56
CA PRO A 68 -9.10 -14.56 -1.46
C PRO A 68 -8.61 -13.16 -1.83
N VAL A 69 -8.83 -12.20 -0.93
CA VAL A 69 -8.27 -10.85 -1.03
C VAL A 69 -7.32 -10.65 0.15
N VAL A 70 -6.05 -10.44 -0.15
CA VAL A 70 -4.98 -10.26 0.84
C VAL A 70 -4.50 -8.82 0.79
N TYR A 71 -4.51 -8.16 1.93
CA TYR A 71 -4.02 -6.79 2.07
C TYR A 71 -2.60 -6.82 2.64
N LEU A 72 -1.68 -6.19 1.92
CA LEU A 72 -0.33 -5.93 2.40
C LEU A 72 -0.26 -4.48 2.88
N LYS A 73 0.39 -4.30 4.02
CA LYS A 73 0.65 -2.99 4.59
C LYS A 73 2.12 -2.92 4.93
N MET A 74 2.73 -1.81 4.56
CA MET A 74 4.05 -1.46 5.01
C MET A 74 3.99 -0.95 6.44
N GLY A 75 4.95 -1.36 7.25
CA GLY A 75 5.13 -0.74 8.54
C GLY A 75 6.33 -1.16 9.33
N TYR A 76 6.64 -0.32 10.32
CA TYR A 76 7.80 -0.49 11.20
C TYR A 76 7.39 -0.63 12.66
N SER A 77 8.20 -1.41 13.36
CA SER A 77 8.17 -1.57 14.80
C SER A 77 8.42 -0.22 15.47
N SER A 78 7.84 0.00 16.66
CA SER A 78 7.97 1.28 17.36
C SER A 78 9.42 1.61 17.73
N ASP A 79 10.28 0.60 17.87
CA ASP A 79 11.70 0.75 18.12
C ASP A 79 12.55 0.85 16.84
N LEU A 80 11.90 0.75 15.66
CA LEU A 80 12.52 0.80 14.34
C LEU A 80 13.59 -0.29 14.10
N SER A 81 13.50 -1.39 14.85
CA SER A 81 14.43 -2.52 14.77
C SER A 81 14.37 -3.23 13.41
N ASP A 82 13.24 -3.15 12.71
CA ASP A 82 12.96 -3.75 11.42
C ASP A 82 13.28 -2.86 10.20
N LEU A 83 13.94 -1.71 10.40
CA LEU A 83 14.37 -0.85 9.28
C LEU A 83 15.52 -1.42 8.43
N GLY A 84 16.20 -2.46 8.93
CA GLY A 84 17.42 -3.03 8.33
C GLY A 84 18.72 -2.46 8.92
N THR A 85 19.88 -2.80 8.36
CA THR A 85 21.19 -2.28 8.79
C THR A 85 21.34 -0.77 8.53
N SER A 86 22.38 -0.13 9.09
CA SER A 86 22.61 1.32 8.98
C SER A 86 22.74 1.82 7.54
N ASP A 87 23.28 0.98 6.65
CA ASP A 87 23.52 1.24 5.24
C ASP A 87 22.38 0.76 4.32
N ALA A 88 21.34 0.12 4.88
CA ALA A 88 20.23 -0.39 4.09
C ALA A 88 19.50 0.79 3.39
N PRO A 89 19.27 0.71 2.06
CA PRO A 89 18.55 1.76 1.34
C PRO A 89 17.17 2.06 1.93
N ASN A 90 16.50 1.03 2.44
CA ASN A 90 15.23 1.18 3.16
C ASN A 90 15.38 2.10 4.38
N ARG A 91 16.32 1.81 5.29
CA ARG A 91 16.59 2.64 6.47
C ARG A 91 16.93 4.08 6.08
N ILE A 92 17.86 4.26 5.15
CA ILE A 92 18.34 5.59 4.75
C ILE A 92 17.17 6.43 4.24
N ARG A 93 16.39 5.92 3.28
CA ARG A 93 15.27 6.67 2.69
C ARG A 93 14.16 6.95 3.71
N HIS A 94 13.79 5.94 4.51
CA HIS A 94 12.67 6.07 5.43
C HIS A 94 12.96 6.99 6.61
N LEU A 95 14.18 6.97 7.14
CA LEU A 95 14.58 7.93 8.18
C LEU A 95 14.78 9.33 7.64
N GLN A 96 15.51 9.49 6.53
CA GLN A 96 15.99 10.81 6.09
C GLN A 96 14.99 11.58 5.23
N ILE A 97 14.27 10.89 4.35
CA ILE A 97 13.36 11.52 3.38
C ILE A 97 11.94 11.50 3.92
N PHE A 98 11.53 10.33 4.41
CA PHE A 98 10.15 10.10 4.82
C PHE A 98 9.90 10.33 6.31
N ARG A 99 10.96 10.61 7.08
CA ARG A 99 10.88 10.97 8.49
C ARG A 99 10.18 9.92 9.35
N VAL A 100 10.30 8.65 8.98
CA VAL A 100 9.84 7.52 9.79
C VAL A 100 10.52 7.58 11.16
N GLY A 101 9.73 7.46 12.21
CA GLY A 101 10.15 7.56 13.59
C GLY A 101 9.86 8.92 14.23
N ASP A 102 9.63 9.98 13.44
CA ASP A 102 9.35 11.31 13.97
C ASP A 102 7.96 11.37 14.60
N SER A 103 7.86 12.15 15.68
CA SER A 103 6.58 12.49 16.31
C SER A 103 5.78 13.45 15.44
N MET A 104 4.46 13.28 15.43
CA MET A 104 3.51 14.15 14.76
C MET A 104 2.20 14.20 15.53
N THR A 105 1.46 15.29 15.37
CA THR A 105 0.10 15.41 15.89
C THR A 105 -0.87 14.75 14.91
N ALA A 106 -1.64 13.78 15.39
CA ALA A 106 -2.71 13.15 14.64
C ALA A 106 -3.90 14.12 14.46
N PRO A 107 -4.82 13.86 13.51
CA PRO A 107 -5.99 14.72 13.30
C PRO A 107 -6.90 14.89 14.53
N ASP A 108 -6.85 13.96 15.48
CA ASP A 108 -7.58 14.01 16.76
C ASP A 108 -6.83 14.77 17.87
N GLY A 109 -5.67 15.34 17.57
CA GLY A 109 -4.82 16.08 18.50
C GLY A 109 -3.88 15.21 19.34
N SER A 110 -3.92 13.88 19.22
CA SER A 110 -2.99 12.99 19.93
C SER A 110 -1.58 13.04 19.34
N GLU A 111 -0.55 12.83 20.15
CA GLU A 111 0.78 12.57 19.63
C GLU A 111 0.88 11.15 19.07
N CYS A 112 1.38 11.02 17.86
CA CYS A 112 1.68 9.74 17.23
C CYS A 112 3.06 9.80 16.55
N ARG A 113 3.51 8.68 15.98
CA ARG A 113 4.78 8.59 15.25
C ARG A 113 4.55 8.08 13.83
N ILE A 114 5.35 8.57 12.89
CA ILE A 114 5.35 8.07 11.50
C ILE A 114 6.01 6.69 11.51
N LEU A 115 5.24 5.61 11.53
CA LEU A 115 5.78 4.25 11.48
C LEU A 115 5.41 3.52 10.19
N ILE A 116 4.44 4.05 9.45
CA ILE A 116 3.64 3.38 8.41
C ILE A 116 3.00 2.12 9.02
N ARG A 117 1.69 1.97 9.03
CA ARG A 117 1.08 0.74 9.59
C ARG A 117 -0.15 0.34 8.84
#